data_AF-A0A8T5BSR9-F1
#
_entry.id   AF-A0A8T5BSR9-F1
#
_cell.length_a   1.000
_cell.length_b   1.000
_cell.length_c   1.000
_cell.angle_alpha   90.00
_cell.angle_beta   90.00
_cell.angle_gamma   90.00
#
_symmetry.space_group_name_H-M   'P 1'
#
loop_
_entity.id
_entity.type
_entity.pdbx_description
1 polymer ?
#
loop_
_entity_poly.entity_id
_entity_poly.type
_entity_poly.pdbx_seq_one_letter_code
_entity_poly.pdbx_strand_id
1 'polypeptide(L)' 'MKVLFVCSGNVYRSPLAEALLRKLRPDWIVDSAGLRIVLSIAEEVK' A
#
# COMPACT_ATOMS: atom_id res chain seq x y z
N MET A 1 -8.35 2.27 -14.51
CA MET A 1 -8.36 0.97 -13.80
C MET A 1 -8.20 1.24 -12.30
N LYS A 2 -8.76 0.39 -11.42
CA LYS A 2 -8.59 0.49 -9.96
C LYS A 2 -7.89 -0.76 -9.42
N VAL A 3 -6.83 -0.58 -8.64
CA VAL A 3 -6.00 -1.69 -8.10
C VAL A 3 -5.76 -1.47 -6.61
N LEU A 4 -5.93 -2.53 -5.82
CA LEU A 4 -5.57 -2.57 -4.40
C LEU A 4 -4.51 -3.64 -4.16
N PHE A 5 -3.30 -3.25 -3.79
CA PHE A 5 -2.27 -4.19 -3.38
C PHE A 5 -2.43 -4.57 -1.92
N VAL A 6 -2.43 -5.87 -1.62
CA VAL A 6 -2.58 -6.37 -0.25
C VAL A 6 -1.36 -7.18 0.16
N CYS A 7 -0.82 -6.89 1.35
CA CYS A 7 0.18 -7.74 2.00
C CYS A 7 -0.19 -8.02 3.46
N SER A 8 0.72 -8.61 4.24
CA SER A 8 0.44 -8.88 5.65
C SER A 8 0.23 -7.60 6.46
N GLY A 9 1.20 -6.67 6.46
CA GLY A 9 1.25 -5.55 7.41
C GLY A 9 1.05 -4.15 6.85
N ASN A 10 1.00 -4.01 5.52
CA ASN A 10 1.05 -2.74 4.80
C ASN A 10 2.29 -1.85 5.04
N VAL A 11 3.47 -2.45 5.23
CA VAL A 11 4.70 -1.68 5.55
C VAL A 11 5.78 -1.79 4.47
N TYR A 12 5.83 -2.89 3.73
CA TYR A 12 6.90 -3.16 2.76
C TYR A 12 6.37 -3.45 1.36
N ARG A 13 5.80 -4.65 1.16
CA ARG A 13 5.47 -5.17 -0.17
C ARG A 13 4.36 -4.37 -0.86
N SER A 14 3.25 -4.13 -0.19
CA SER A 14 2.10 -3.45 -0.80
C SER A 14 2.34 -1.95 -1.04
N PRO A 15 2.95 -1.16 -0.13
CA PRO A 15 3.27 0.25 -0.44
C PRO A 15 4.32 0.40 -1.56
N LEU A 16 5.31 -0.50 -1.61
CA LEU A 16 6.31 -0.48 -2.69
C LEU A 16 5.65 -0.74 -4.05
N ALA A 17 4.78 -1.75 -4.15
CA ALA A 17 4.05 -2.06 -5.37
C ALA A 17 3.12 -0.90 -5.80
N GLU A 18 2.44 -0.26 -4.85
CA GLU A 18 1.63 0.94 -5.10
C GLU A 18 2.47 2.05 -5.73
N ALA A 19 3.60 2.43 -5.10
CA ALA A 19 4.45 3.52 -5.57
C ALA A 19 5.04 3.24 -6.97
N LEU A 20 5.49 2.00 -7.21
CA LEU A 20 6.03 1.59 -8.50
C LEU A 20 4.94 1.62 -9.59
N LEU A 21 3.75 1.07 -9.32
CA LEU A 21 2.69 1.05 -10.33
C LEU A 21 2.14 2.45 -10.59
N ARG A 22 2.02 3.31 -9.57
CA ARG A 22 1.60 4.71 -9.73
C ARG A 22 2.59 5.49 -10.62
N LYS A 23 3.89 5.16 -10.56
CA LYS A 23 4.91 5.72 -11.47
C LYS A 23 4.81 5.16 -12.89
N LEU A 24 4.56 3.86 -13.05
CA LEU A 24 4.49 3.20 -14.36
C LEU A 24 3.18 3.47 -15.11
N ARG A 25 2.07 3.67 -14.37
CA ARG A 25 0.70 3.87 -14.87
C ARG A 25 0.02 5.00 -14.09
N PRO A 26 0.39 6.26 -14.34
CA PRO A 26 -0.18 7.41 -13.63
C PRO A 26 -1.67 7.63 -13.92
N ASP A 27 -2.22 7.01 -14.97
CA ASP A 27 -3.64 7.01 -15.32
C ASP A 27 -4.49 6.07 -14.44
N TRP A 28 -3.86 5.25 -13.58
CA TRP A 28 -4.56 4.27 -12.74
C TRP A 28 -4.72 4.78 -11.31
N ILE A 29 -5.86 4.42 -10.70
CA ILE A 29 -6.08 4.62 -9.27
C ILE A 29 -5.54 3.38 -8.56
N VAL A 30 -4.51 3.56 -7.73
CA VAL A 30 -3.78 2.48 -7.07
C VAL A 30 -3.63 2.81 -5.59
N ASP A 31 -4.00 1.86 -4.73
CA ASP A 31 -3.90 1.95 -3.27
C ASP A 31 -3.27 0.67 -2.70
N SER A 32 -2.92 0.68 -1.41
CA SER A 32 -2.40 -0.49 -0.67
C SER A 32 -3.05 -0.71 0.69
N ALA A 33 -3.16 -1.99 1.09
CA ALA A 33 -3.72 -2.43 2.37
C ALA A 33 -2.95 -3.59 3.00
N GLY A 34 -3.22 -3.84 4.29
CA GLY A 34 -2.66 -4.94 5.07
C GLY A 34 -3.77 -5.84 5.62
N LEU A 35 -3.54 -7.15 5.66
CA LEU A 35 -4.47 -8.11 6.30
C LEU A 35 -4.50 -7.93 7.83
N ARG A 36 -3.33 -7.61 8.41
CA ARG A 36 -3.16 -7.31 9.84
C ARG A 36 -2.15 -6.18 9.93
N ILE A 37 -2.66 -4.95 10.07
CA ILE A 37 -1.81 -3.76 10.18
C ILE A 37 -0.84 -3.95 11.34
N VAL A 38 0.43 -3.63 11.09
CA VAL A 38 1.42 -3.60 12.16
C VAL A 38 1.11 -2.39 13.04
N LEU A 39 0.48 -2.62 14.19
CA LEU A 39 0.01 -1.56 15.10
C LEU A 39 1.12 -0.59 15.51
N SER A 40 2.36 -1.06 15.64
CA SER A 40 3.47 -0.23 16.10
C SER A 40 3.73 1.00 15.23
N ILE A 41 3.37 0.96 13.95
CA ILE A 41 3.51 2.11 13.02
C ILE A 41 2.22 2.93 12.97
N ALA A 42 1.06 2.29 13.18
CA ALA A 42 -0.23 2.98 13.19
C ALA A 42 -0.37 3.93 14.40
N GLU A 43 0.32 3.64 15.51
CA GLU A 43 0.40 4.53 16.68
C GLU A 43 1.34 5.73 16.46
N GLU A 44 2.41 5.59 15.66
CA GLU A 44 3.35 6.68 15.34
C GLU A 44 2.77 7.74 14.39
N VAL A 45 1.75 7.41 13.61
CA VAL A 45 1.13 8.31 12.61
C VAL A 45 -0.13 9.02 13.16
N LYS A 46 -0.39 8.89 14.47
CA LYS A 46 -1.55 9.51 15.13
C LYS A 46 -1.32 10.94 15.61
#